data_AF-A0A8J6JFN8-F1
#
_entry.id   AF-A0A8J6JFN8-F1
#
_cell.length_a   1.000
_cell.length_b   1.000
_cell.length_c   1.000
_cell.angle_alpha   90.00
_cell.angle_beta   90.00
_cell.angle_gamma   90.00
#
_symmetry.space_group_name_H-M   'P 1'
#
loop_
_entity.id
_entity.type
_entity.pdbx_description
1 polymer ?
#
loop_
_entity_poly.entity_id
_entity_poly.type
_entity_poly.pdbx_seq_one_letter_code
_entity_poly.pdbx_strand_id
1 'polypeptide(L)'
;MPFAASGLTPLIQTNGFSMWRYVTTDLRADVATTGYFSSVAGQFRPGDVMFLQAADALAMLPLRAGPAFGPGVTLDGAVTPLAAIRSAAQRFSVAQAVGAVVRTIVLVPLAAGFIAGTSIPVSAQVRGPISQVVVSIRNAAGQTVVANQLVTVSGGFASTAVTAPPVGTGYRIRMEDALDPGLAATSRSFSVAPPADALLQENGFVILMENGFALLR
;
A
#
# COMPACT_ATOMS: atom_id res chain seq x y z
N MET A 1 47.82 -50.39 6.06
CA MET A 1 47.58 -50.51 7.51
C MET A 1 47.23 -51.96 7.82
N PRO A 2 47.58 -52.50 9.01
CA PRO A 2 47.34 -53.91 9.30
C PRO A 2 45.89 -54.17 9.74
N PHE A 3 45.30 -55.25 9.25
CA PHE A 3 43.97 -55.69 9.67
C PHE A 3 43.90 -55.98 11.18
N ALA A 4 42.91 -55.39 11.85
CA ALA A 4 42.60 -55.63 13.25
C ALA A 4 41.47 -56.66 13.42
N ALA A 5 41.79 -57.88 13.86
CA ALA A 5 40.81 -58.95 14.02
C ALA A 5 39.69 -58.63 15.04
N SER A 6 39.98 -57.80 16.04
CA SER A 6 39.00 -57.37 17.05
C SER A 6 37.82 -56.58 16.48
N GLY A 7 37.99 -55.98 15.29
CA GLY A 7 36.93 -55.23 14.62
C GLY A 7 35.94 -56.12 13.87
N LEU A 8 36.25 -57.40 13.67
CA LEU A 8 35.47 -58.31 12.84
C LEU A 8 34.53 -59.17 13.70
N THR A 9 33.24 -59.14 13.38
CA THR A 9 32.22 -59.92 14.08
C THR A 9 31.22 -60.51 13.10
N PRO A 10 30.93 -61.82 13.14
CA PRO A 10 29.82 -62.39 12.39
C PRO A 10 28.49 -61.89 12.99
N LEU A 11 27.61 -61.36 12.16
CA LEU A 11 26.25 -60.98 12.53
C LEU A 11 25.27 -62.14 12.31
N ILE A 12 25.41 -62.82 11.17
CA ILE A 12 24.59 -63.98 10.79
C ILE A 12 25.51 -64.98 10.09
N GLN A 13 25.38 -66.27 10.41
CA GLN A 13 26.06 -67.35 9.72
C GLN A 13 25.06 -68.45 9.40
N THR A 14 24.82 -68.67 8.11
CA THR A 14 23.97 -69.76 7.60
C THR A 14 24.79 -70.65 6.67
N ASN A 15 24.24 -71.80 6.28
CA ASN A 15 24.94 -72.74 5.39
C ASN A 15 25.26 -72.15 3.99
N GLY A 16 24.57 -71.08 3.57
CA GLY A 16 24.71 -70.49 2.23
C GLY A 16 25.22 -69.05 2.16
N PHE A 17 25.20 -68.28 3.26
CA PHE A 17 25.75 -66.93 3.33
C PHE A 17 26.05 -66.53 4.78
N SER A 18 27.04 -65.65 4.94
CA SER A 18 27.34 -64.98 6.21
C SER A 18 27.26 -63.47 6.06
N MET A 19 26.75 -62.80 7.10
CA MET A 19 26.84 -61.36 7.25
C MET A 19 27.84 -61.01 8.32
N TRP A 20 28.70 -60.05 8.01
CA TRP A 20 29.79 -59.62 8.85
C TRP A 20 29.62 -58.14 9.21
N ARG A 21 30.07 -57.77 10.40
CA ARG A 21 30.33 -56.39 10.77
C ARG A 21 31.84 -56.23 10.90
N TYR A 22 32.39 -55.21 10.28
CA TYR A 22 33.78 -54.81 10.48
C TYR A 22 33.85 -53.35 10.89
N VAL A 23 34.43 -53.08 12.06
CA VAL A 23 34.67 -51.72 12.55
C VAL A 23 36.17 -51.47 12.59
N THR A 24 36.63 -50.42 11.92
CA THR A 24 38.04 -50.04 11.89
C THR A 24 38.21 -48.53 11.86
N THR A 25 39.36 -48.06 12.32
CA THR A 25 39.81 -46.67 12.15
C THR A 25 40.50 -46.43 10.82
N ASP A 26 40.70 -47.48 10.02
CA ASP A 26 41.29 -47.37 8.69
C ASP A 26 40.29 -46.74 7.71
N LEU A 27 40.79 -46.08 6.67
CA LEU A 27 39.96 -45.52 5.60
C LEU A 27 39.33 -46.65 4.78
N ARG A 28 38.12 -46.42 4.26
CA ARG A 28 37.43 -47.40 3.41
C ARG A 28 38.27 -47.84 2.21
N ALA A 29 39.03 -46.90 1.63
CA ALA A 29 39.92 -47.19 0.50
C ALA A 29 41.03 -48.19 0.87
N ASP A 30 41.57 -48.11 2.09
CA ASP A 30 42.59 -49.02 2.59
C ASP A 30 42.02 -50.41 2.87
N VAL A 31 40.82 -50.47 3.46
CA VAL A 31 40.11 -51.75 3.72
C VAL A 31 39.78 -52.48 2.42
N ALA A 32 39.53 -51.75 1.33
CA ALA A 32 39.25 -52.31 0.02
C ALA A 32 40.50 -52.81 -0.73
N THR A 33 41.70 -52.60 -0.18
CA THR A 33 42.94 -53.08 -0.82
C THR A 33 43.04 -54.61 -0.81
N THR A 34 43.57 -55.17 -1.90
CA THR A 34 43.80 -56.61 -2.00
C THR A 34 44.71 -57.09 -0.87
N GLY A 35 44.26 -58.12 -0.13
CA GLY A 35 45.06 -58.74 0.93
C GLY A 35 44.88 -58.12 2.31
N TYR A 36 44.07 -57.06 2.45
CA TYR A 36 43.77 -56.45 3.77
C TYR A 36 43.30 -57.52 4.77
N PHE A 37 42.40 -58.42 4.36
CA PHE A 37 41.87 -59.50 5.21
C PHE A 37 42.61 -60.85 5.08
N SER A 38 43.83 -60.88 4.57
CA SER A 38 44.57 -62.11 4.28
C SER A 38 44.71 -63.06 5.49
N SER A 39 44.89 -62.53 6.69
CA SER A 39 45.04 -63.31 7.93
C SER A 39 43.78 -64.09 8.35
N VAL A 40 42.62 -63.73 7.81
CA VAL A 40 41.32 -64.37 8.12
C VAL A 40 40.59 -64.84 6.86
N ALA A 41 41.28 -64.91 5.72
CA ALA A 41 40.68 -65.25 4.43
C ALA A 41 39.89 -66.57 4.44
N GLY A 42 40.31 -67.54 5.26
CA GLY A 42 39.61 -68.83 5.40
C GLY A 42 38.24 -68.77 6.11
N GLN A 43 37.89 -67.64 6.73
CA GLN A 43 36.59 -67.45 7.37
C GLN A 43 35.51 -66.98 6.40
N PHE A 44 35.91 -66.42 5.25
CA PHE A 44 35.02 -65.81 4.29
C PHE A 44 34.65 -66.76 3.15
N ARG A 45 33.41 -66.66 2.69
CA ARG A 45 32.93 -67.38 1.52
C ARG A 45 32.48 -66.39 0.44
N PRO A 46 32.66 -66.73 -0.85
CA PRO A 46 32.04 -65.98 -1.93
C PRO A 46 30.52 -65.89 -1.70
N GLY A 47 29.97 -64.67 -1.75
CA GLY A 47 28.56 -64.41 -1.46
C GLY A 47 28.26 -63.88 -0.05
N ASP A 48 29.25 -63.87 0.84
CA ASP A 48 29.13 -63.15 2.12
C ASP A 48 29.00 -61.63 1.90
N VAL A 49 28.40 -60.95 2.88
CA VAL A 49 28.26 -59.48 2.87
C VAL A 49 28.83 -58.90 4.16
N MET A 50 29.59 -57.80 4.05
CA MET A 50 30.16 -57.09 5.19
C MET A 50 29.60 -55.68 5.30
N PHE A 51 29.11 -55.32 6.48
CA PHE A 51 28.92 -53.93 6.88
C PHE A 51 30.23 -53.40 7.45
N LEU A 52 30.87 -52.53 6.68
CA LEU A 52 32.08 -51.83 7.03
C LEU A 52 31.74 -50.49 7.66
N GLN A 53 32.18 -50.27 8.88
CA GLN A 53 32.27 -48.96 9.51
C GLN A 53 33.75 -48.57 9.53
N ALA A 54 34.17 -47.79 8.52
CA ALA A 54 35.51 -47.22 8.39
C ALA A 54 35.55 -45.82 9.02
N ALA A 55 36.74 -45.22 9.11
CA ALA A 55 36.88 -43.87 9.67
C ALA A 55 36.17 -42.78 8.86
N ASP A 56 36.01 -42.97 7.55
CA ASP A 56 35.46 -41.99 6.61
C ASP A 56 34.12 -42.38 6.00
N ALA A 57 33.61 -43.58 6.31
CA ALA A 57 32.41 -44.10 5.67
C ALA A 57 31.75 -45.28 6.41
N LEU A 58 30.43 -45.38 6.23
CA LEU A 58 29.69 -46.63 6.39
C LEU A 58 29.46 -47.23 5.01
N ALA A 59 29.85 -48.48 4.79
CA ALA A 59 29.72 -49.16 3.50
C ALA A 59 29.22 -50.60 3.65
N MET A 60 28.56 -51.10 2.62
CA MET A 60 28.21 -52.51 2.45
C MET A 60 29.09 -53.11 1.36
N LEU A 61 29.92 -54.08 1.71
CA LEU A 61 30.89 -54.70 0.82
C LEU A 61 30.49 -56.16 0.51
N PRO A 62 30.24 -56.52 -0.76
CA PRO A 62 30.06 -57.91 -1.15
C PRO A 62 31.42 -58.63 -1.25
N LEU A 63 31.51 -59.84 -0.71
CA LEU A 63 32.69 -60.70 -0.86
C LEU A 63 32.59 -61.48 -2.17
N ARG A 64 33.57 -61.28 -3.06
CA ARG A 64 33.66 -61.97 -4.35
C ARG A 64 34.56 -63.21 -4.21
N ALA A 65 34.79 -63.93 -5.30
CA ALA A 65 35.70 -65.08 -5.29
C ALA A 65 37.12 -64.66 -4.85
N GLY A 66 37.66 -65.33 -3.83
CA GLY A 66 38.93 -64.97 -3.17
C GLY A 66 38.78 -63.89 -2.08
N PRO A 67 39.85 -63.49 -1.38
CA PRO A 67 39.81 -62.50 -0.30
C PRO A 67 39.62 -61.04 -0.80
N ALA A 68 38.99 -60.87 -1.96
CA ALA A 68 38.79 -59.57 -2.61
C ALA A 68 37.36 -59.05 -2.37
N PHE A 69 37.27 -57.91 -1.70
CA PHE A 69 36.01 -57.19 -1.51
C PHE A 69 35.69 -56.41 -2.78
N GLY A 70 34.44 -56.49 -3.25
CA GLY A 70 33.96 -55.67 -4.37
C GLY A 70 33.83 -54.19 -4.00
N PRO A 71 33.60 -53.29 -4.99
CA PRO A 71 33.52 -51.84 -4.77
C PRO A 71 32.40 -51.38 -3.81
N GLY A 72 31.47 -52.26 -3.46
CA GLY A 72 30.46 -52.03 -2.43
C GLY A 72 29.51 -50.87 -2.69
N VAL A 73 28.67 -50.59 -1.70
CA VAL A 73 27.79 -49.42 -1.65
C VAL A 73 28.16 -48.61 -0.42
N THR A 74 28.58 -47.36 -0.61
CA THR A 74 28.78 -46.42 0.50
C THR A 74 27.42 -45.87 0.92
N LEU A 75 27.02 -46.13 2.17
CA LEU A 75 25.75 -45.71 2.76
C LEU A 75 25.86 -44.32 3.38
N ASP A 76 27.04 -44.00 3.91
CA ASP A 76 27.36 -42.68 4.46
C ASP A 76 28.85 -42.39 4.25
N GLY A 77 29.20 -41.14 4.06
CA GLY A 77 30.59 -40.68 3.84
C GLY A 77 30.94 -39.53 4.78
N ALA A 78 32.08 -38.88 4.59
CA ALA A 78 32.40 -37.66 5.31
C ALA A 78 31.38 -36.54 4.97
N VAL A 79 30.34 -36.39 5.80
CA VAL A 79 29.27 -35.39 5.59
C VAL A 79 29.65 -34.03 6.19
N THR A 80 29.41 -32.97 5.43
CA THR A 80 29.31 -31.60 5.96
C THR A 80 28.02 -31.45 6.80
N PRO A 81 27.92 -30.46 7.71
CA PRO A 81 26.80 -30.35 8.64
C PRO A 81 25.43 -30.33 7.94
N LEU A 82 24.45 -31.09 8.46
CA LEU A 82 23.09 -31.15 7.91
C LEU A 82 22.45 -29.75 7.87
N ALA A 83 22.04 -29.31 6.67
CA ALA A 83 21.32 -28.06 6.48
C ALA A 83 19.86 -28.18 6.95
N ALA A 84 19.53 -27.53 8.07
CA ALA A 84 18.15 -27.47 8.57
C ALA A 84 17.39 -26.29 7.93
N ILE A 85 16.41 -26.58 7.07
CA ILE A 85 15.52 -25.56 6.50
C ILE A 85 14.32 -25.39 7.46
N ARG A 86 14.17 -24.22 8.07
CA ARG A 86 12.99 -23.85 8.87
C ARG A 86 12.18 -22.82 8.12
N SER A 87 10.87 -23.05 7.95
CA SER A 87 9.92 -22.07 7.43
C SER A 87 8.91 -21.68 8.50
N ALA A 88 8.54 -20.40 8.53
CA ALA A 88 7.46 -19.88 9.35
C ALA A 88 6.62 -18.92 8.50
N ALA A 89 5.29 -19.01 8.60
CA ALA A 89 4.37 -18.11 7.93
C ALA A 89 3.77 -17.13 8.96
N GLN A 90 4.06 -15.84 8.80
CA GLN A 90 3.52 -14.79 9.66
C GLN A 90 2.42 -14.04 8.89
N ARG A 91 1.24 -13.93 9.50
CA ARG A 91 0.12 -13.14 8.96
C ARG A 91 -0.02 -11.86 9.75
N PHE A 92 -0.05 -10.73 9.06
CA PHE A 92 -0.50 -9.46 9.61
C PHE A 92 -1.81 -9.06 8.91
N SER A 93 -2.71 -8.44 9.67
CA SER A 93 -3.88 -7.76 9.12
C SER A 93 -3.78 -6.28 9.42
N VAL A 94 -4.24 -5.47 8.47
CA VAL A 94 -4.37 -4.02 8.62
C VAL A 94 -5.85 -3.70 8.51
N ALA A 95 -6.41 -3.05 9.52
CA ALA A 95 -7.75 -2.48 9.48
C ALA A 95 -7.63 -0.95 9.42
N GLN A 96 -8.32 -0.33 8.47
CA GLN A 96 -8.39 1.12 8.36
C GLN A 96 -9.79 1.56 8.78
N ALA A 97 -9.88 2.41 9.81
CA ALA A 97 -11.13 3.04 10.22
C ALA A 97 -11.21 4.44 9.59
N VAL A 98 -12.26 4.70 8.81
CA VAL A 98 -12.52 6.03 8.22
C VAL A 98 -13.80 6.58 8.84
N GLY A 99 -13.72 7.76 9.46
CA GLY A 99 -14.89 8.51 9.93
C GLY A 99 -15.37 9.48 8.88
N ALA A 100 -16.67 9.45 8.54
CA ALA A 100 -17.26 10.46 7.67
C ALA A 100 -17.46 11.77 8.46
N VAL A 101 -16.91 12.88 7.95
CA VAL A 101 -17.13 14.20 8.53
C VAL A 101 -18.08 14.98 7.64
N VAL A 102 -19.25 15.32 8.18
CA VAL A 102 -20.25 16.12 7.45
C VAL A 102 -19.76 17.57 7.34
N ARG A 103 -19.73 18.09 6.11
CA ARG A 103 -19.40 19.47 5.79
C ARG A 103 -20.54 20.10 5.00
N THR A 104 -21.04 21.26 5.42
CA THR A 104 -22.12 21.95 4.70
C THR A 104 -21.93 23.45 4.74
N ILE A 105 -22.29 24.11 3.64
CA ILE A 105 -22.38 25.57 3.51
C ILE A 105 -23.81 25.88 3.10
N VAL A 106 -24.49 26.75 3.86
CA VAL A 106 -25.88 27.17 3.57
C VAL A 106 -25.92 28.69 3.53
N LEU A 107 -26.12 29.26 2.34
CA LEU A 107 -26.24 30.70 2.16
C LEU A 107 -27.53 31.22 2.78
N VAL A 108 -27.44 32.37 3.46
CA VAL A 108 -28.60 33.10 3.97
C VAL A 108 -29.37 33.71 2.79
N PRO A 109 -30.72 33.80 2.85
CA PRO A 109 -31.52 34.43 1.80
C PRO A 109 -31.04 35.85 1.48
N LEU A 110 -30.91 36.14 0.19
CA LEU A 110 -30.45 37.42 -0.35
C LEU A 110 -31.62 38.20 -0.96
N ALA A 111 -31.60 39.54 -0.92
CA ALA A 111 -32.52 40.37 -1.70
C ALA A 111 -32.43 40.07 -3.22
N ALA A 112 -33.52 40.30 -3.95
CA ALA A 112 -33.57 40.04 -5.39
C ALA A 112 -32.92 41.14 -6.25
N GLY A 113 -32.68 42.32 -5.67
CA GLY A 113 -32.14 43.48 -6.36
C GLY A 113 -31.23 44.33 -5.47
N PHE A 114 -30.17 44.87 -6.08
CA PHE A 114 -29.23 45.80 -5.45
C PHE A 114 -28.97 47.00 -6.36
N ILE A 115 -28.39 48.06 -5.81
CA ILE A 115 -27.99 49.25 -6.57
C ILE A 115 -26.49 49.17 -6.88
N ALA A 116 -26.11 49.53 -8.10
CA ALA A 116 -24.71 49.57 -8.51
C ALA A 116 -23.87 50.46 -7.58
N GLY A 117 -22.67 50.01 -7.22
CA GLY A 117 -21.76 50.74 -6.34
C GLY A 117 -22.08 50.62 -4.83
N THR A 118 -23.17 49.95 -4.44
CA THR A 118 -23.46 49.65 -3.02
C THR A 118 -22.76 48.38 -2.53
N SER A 119 -22.76 48.16 -1.21
CA SER A 119 -22.27 46.93 -0.61
C SER A 119 -23.41 45.93 -0.41
N ILE A 120 -23.17 44.67 -0.77
CA ILE A 120 -24.09 43.55 -0.63
C ILE A 120 -23.66 42.72 0.59
N PRO A 121 -24.48 42.64 1.64
CA PRO A 121 -24.18 41.77 2.78
C PRO A 121 -24.34 40.30 2.36
N VAL A 122 -23.33 39.49 2.66
CA VAL A 122 -23.30 38.06 2.36
C VAL A 122 -23.04 37.30 3.65
N SER A 123 -23.82 36.25 3.90
CA SER A 123 -23.58 35.36 5.01
C SER A 123 -23.97 33.92 4.68
N ALA A 124 -23.31 32.97 5.34
CA ALA A 124 -23.67 31.56 5.30
C ALA A 124 -23.46 30.91 6.65
N GLN A 125 -24.31 29.92 6.94
CA GLN A 125 -24.08 28.96 8.01
C GLN A 125 -23.16 27.85 7.49
N VAL A 126 -22.15 27.52 8.28
CA VAL A 126 -21.10 26.57 7.96
C VAL A 126 -21.05 25.49 9.04
N ARG A 127 -21.07 24.22 8.62
CA ARG A 127 -20.98 23.06 9.52
C ARG A 127 -19.82 22.16 9.09
N GLY A 128 -19.13 21.58 10.07
CA GLY A 128 -17.94 20.76 9.83
C GLY A 128 -16.64 21.57 9.87
N PRO A 129 -15.49 20.94 9.64
CA PRO A 129 -14.16 21.53 9.76
C PRO A 129 -13.80 22.40 8.54
N ILE A 130 -14.58 23.44 8.28
CA ILE A 130 -14.26 24.47 7.28
C ILE A 130 -13.82 25.71 8.03
N SER A 131 -12.56 26.14 7.84
CA SER A 131 -11.99 27.31 8.51
C SER A 131 -12.12 28.59 7.68
N GLN A 132 -12.16 28.45 6.36
CA GLN A 132 -12.22 29.58 5.43
C GLN A 132 -13.08 29.25 4.22
N VAL A 133 -13.77 30.25 3.71
CA VAL A 133 -14.56 30.18 2.48
C VAL A 133 -14.16 31.31 1.54
N VAL A 134 -14.30 31.05 0.25
CA VAL A 134 -14.12 32.05 -0.81
C VAL A 134 -15.49 32.51 -1.28
N VAL A 135 -15.73 33.81 -1.24
CA VAL A 135 -16.94 34.46 -1.74
C VAL A 135 -16.64 35.08 -3.09
N SER A 136 -17.47 34.77 -4.09
CA SER A 136 -17.38 35.33 -5.44
C SER A 136 -18.76 35.74 -5.97
N ILE A 137 -18.79 36.79 -6.80
CA ILE A 137 -19.97 37.14 -7.60
C ILE A 137 -19.71 36.68 -9.03
N ARG A 138 -20.64 35.90 -9.57
CA ARG A 138 -20.59 35.38 -10.94
C ARG A 138 -21.71 35.97 -11.79
N ASN A 139 -21.42 36.27 -13.05
CA ASN A 139 -22.44 36.66 -14.04
C ASN A 139 -23.25 35.47 -14.54
N ALA A 140 -24.22 35.71 -15.43
CA ALA A 140 -25.05 34.67 -16.04
C ALA A 140 -24.24 33.63 -16.84
N ALA A 141 -23.05 33.99 -17.34
CA ALA A 141 -22.12 33.08 -18.00
C ALA A 141 -21.21 32.31 -17.02
N GLY A 142 -21.37 32.50 -15.71
CA GLY A 142 -20.60 31.83 -14.67
C GLY A 142 -19.21 32.43 -14.42
N GLN A 143 -18.86 33.55 -15.04
CA GLN A 143 -17.58 34.23 -14.87
C GLN A 143 -17.60 35.11 -13.62
N THR A 144 -16.52 35.10 -12.85
CA THR A 144 -16.32 35.98 -11.71
C THR A 144 -16.20 37.44 -12.17
N VAL A 145 -17.04 38.32 -11.64
CA VAL A 145 -17.11 39.75 -12.02
C VAL A 145 -16.60 40.70 -10.94
N VAL A 146 -16.42 40.21 -9.71
CA VAL A 146 -15.83 40.94 -8.58
C VAL A 146 -14.74 40.07 -7.98
N ALA A 147 -13.64 40.67 -7.53
CA ALA A 147 -12.53 39.95 -6.93
C ALA A 147 -13.00 39.04 -5.79
N ASN A 148 -12.46 37.82 -5.76
CA ASN A 148 -12.78 36.83 -4.74
C ASN A 148 -12.37 37.35 -3.35
N GLN A 149 -13.24 37.18 -2.37
CA GLN A 149 -12.97 37.51 -0.97
C GLN A 149 -12.78 36.24 -0.15
N LEU A 150 -11.66 36.12 0.54
CA LEU A 150 -11.42 35.06 1.52
C LEU A 150 -12.03 35.47 2.86
N VAL A 151 -12.89 34.63 3.42
CA VAL A 151 -13.65 34.91 4.65
C VAL A 151 -13.39 33.79 5.65
N THR A 152 -13.05 34.17 6.88
CA THR A 152 -12.85 33.20 7.97
C THR A 152 -14.19 32.76 8.54
N VAL A 153 -14.34 31.46 8.80
CA VAL A 153 -15.51 30.89 9.48
C VAL A 153 -15.32 31.06 10.98
N SER A 154 -16.25 31.73 11.64
CA SER A 154 -16.27 31.93 13.09
C SER A 154 -17.64 31.60 13.66
N GLY A 155 -17.68 30.81 14.74
CA GLY A 155 -18.94 30.42 15.39
C GLY A 155 -19.91 29.64 14.48
N GLY A 156 -19.41 28.97 13.43
CA GLY A 156 -20.26 28.30 12.44
C GLY A 156 -20.88 29.23 11.39
N PHE A 157 -20.35 30.45 11.24
CA PHE A 157 -20.80 31.41 10.23
C PHE A 157 -19.62 32.02 9.47
N ALA A 158 -19.84 32.31 8.20
CA ALA A 158 -18.97 33.17 7.41
C ALA A 158 -19.80 34.38 6.94
N SER A 159 -19.32 35.59 7.20
CA SER A 159 -20.01 36.81 6.78
C SER A 159 -19.02 37.85 6.26
N THR A 160 -19.39 38.51 5.18
CA THR A 160 -18.64 39.60 4.55
C THR A 160 -19.59 40.53 3.81
N ALA A 161 -19.07 41.64 3.32
CA ALA A 161 -19.78 42.53 2.41
C ALA A 161 -18.98 42.66 1.11
N VAL A 162 -19.66 42.42 -0.02
CA VAL A 162 -19.06 42.47 -1.37
C VAL A 162 -19.59 43.69 -2.12
N THR A 163 -18.77 44.33 -2.93
CA THR A 163 -19.23 45.43 -3.78
C THR A 163 -20.20 44.90 -4.84
N ALA A 164 -21.32 45.59 -5.05
CA ALA A 164 -22.25 45.27 -6.12
C ALA A 164 -21.54 45.39 -7.49
N PRO A 165 -21.70 44.40 -8.39
CA PRO A 165 -21.16 44.50 -9.74
C PRO A 165 -21.85 45.62 -10.53
N PRO A 166 -21.38 45.95 -11.76
CA PRO A 166 -22.08 46.87 -12.64
C PRO A 166 -23.54 46.47 -12.91
N VAL A 167 -24.31 47.42 -13.44
CA VAL A 167 -25.72 47.23 -13.81
C VAL A 167 -25.89 46.00 -14.72
N GLY A 168 -26.83 45.13 -14.38
CA GLY A 168 -27.06 43.88 -15.10
C GLY A 168 -27.98 42.92 -14.35
N THR A 169 -28.21 41.75 -14.94
CA THR A 169 -29.11 40.73 -14.38
C THR A 169 -28.48 39.34 -14.40
N GLY A 170 -29.04 38.43 -13.61
CA GLY A 170 -28.60 37.02 -13.58
C GLY A 170 -27.34 36.77 -12.77
N TYR A 171 -26.90 37.74 -11.95
CA TYR A 171 -25.76 37.57 -11.05
C TYR A 171 -26.09 36.55 -9.96
N ARG A 172 -25.07 35.82 -9.50
CA ARG A 172 -25.17 34.88 -8.38
C ARG A 172 -23.97 35.04 -7.46
N ILE A 173 -24.22 34.92 -6.16
CA ILE A 173 -23.16 34.77 -5.16
C ILE A 173 -22.83 33.28 -5.08
N ARG A 174 -21.55 32.94 -5.11
CA ARG A 174 -21.05 31.61 -4.79
C ARG A 174 -20.11 31.70 -3.61
N MET A 175 -20.33 30.82 -2.63
CA MET A 175 -19.44 30.61 -1.50
C MET A 175 -18.93 29.17 -1.53
N GLU A 176 -17.63 28.99 -1.50
CA GLU A 176 -16.97 27.67 -1.59
C GLU A 176 -15.90 27.52 -0.50
N ASP A 177 -15.65 26.29 -0.07
CA ASP A 177 -14.55 25.99 0.84
C ASP A 177 -13.21 26.33 0.16
N ALA A 178 -12.35 27.07 0.86
CA ALA A 178 -11.05 27.50 0.33
C ALA A 178 -10.09 26.34 0.05
N LEU A 179 -10.26 25.21 0.75
CA LEU A 179 -9.44 24.00 0.59
C LEU A 179 -10.10 22.94 -0.31
N ASP A 180 -11.41 23.02 -0.52
CA ASP A 180 -12.17 22.08 -1.34
C ASP A 180 -13.26 22.82 -2.16
N PRO A 181 -12.93 23.32 -3.36
CA PRO A 181 -13.89 24.04 -4.21
C PRO A 181 -15.11 23.21 -4.67
N GLY A 182 -15.08 21.88 -4.47
CA GLY A 182 -16.22 21.00 -4.71
C GLY A 182 -17.36 21.20 -3.71
N LEU A 183 -17.05 21.70 -2.51
CA LEU A 183 -18.03 22.05 -1.50
C LEU A 183 -18.41 23.53 -1.61
N ALA A 184 -19.54 23.79 -2.29
CA ALA A 184 -19.99 25.15 -2.55
C ALA A 184 -21.51 25.31 -2.42
N ALA A 185 -21.93 26.53 -2.10
CA ALA A 185 -23.31 26.99 -2.15
C ALA A 185 -23.42 28.15 -3.14
N THR A 186 -24.52 28.20 -3.88
CA THR A 186 -24.81 29.29 -4.83
C THR A 186 -26.17 29.90 -4.53
N SER A 187 -26.26 31.23 -4.53
CA SER A 187 -27.51 31.94 -4.28
C SER A 187 -28.48 31.79 -5.45
N ARG A 188 -29.74 32.20 -5.22
CA ARG A 188 -30.64 32.59 -6.31
C ARG A 188 -30.04 33.73 -7.13
N SER A 189 -30.50 33.88 -8.36
CA SER A 189 -30.11 35.01 -9.20
C SER A 189 -30.65 36.33 -8.63
N PHE A 190 -29.86 37.40 -8.78
CA PHE A 190 -30.27 38.77 -8.47
C PHE A 190 -29.88 39.71 -9.61
N SER A 191 -30.47 40.92 -9.56
CA SER A 191 -30.19 41.99 -10.51
C SER A 191 -29.53 43.18 -9.82
N VAL A 192 -28.75 43.95 -10.57
CA VAL A 192 -28.20 45.22 -10.13
C VAL A 192 -28.77 46.33 -11.00
N ALA A 193 -29.44 47.28 -10.37
CA ALA A 193 -30.05 48.44 -11.01
C ALA A 193 -29.11 49.65 -10.96
N PRO A 194 -29.26 50.62 -11.88
CA PRO A 194 -28.58 51.90 -11.77
C PRO A 194 -28.99 52.64 -10.49
N PRO A 195 -28.15 53.57 -10.00
CA PRO A 195 -28.50 54.38 -8.83
C PRO A 195 -29.70 55.29 -9.12
N ALA A 196 -30.43 55.66 -8.06
CA ALA A 196 -31.73 56.32 -8.18
C ALA A 196 -31.67 57.72 -8.80
N ASP A 197 -30.52 58.37 -8.74
CA ASP A 197 -30.18 59.61 -9.44
C ASP A 197 -30.03 59.43 -10.96
N ALA A 198 -29.74 58.21 -11.44
CA ALA A 198 -29.74 57.83 -12.86
C ALA A 198 -31.12 57.35 -13.36
N LEU A 199 -32.09 57.15 -12.47
CA LEU A 199 -33.50 56.90 -12.81
C LEU A 199 -34.23 58.24 -12.94
N LEU A 200 -34.12 58.87 -14.12
CA LEU A 200 -34.75 60.16 -14.39
C LEU A 200 -36.27 60.10 -14.15
N GLN A 201 -36.74 61.00 -13.28
CA GLN A 201 -38.13 61.20 -12.84
C GLN A 201 -39.08 61.45 -14.02
N GLU A 202 -40.04 60.56 -14.22
CA GLU A 202 -41.26 60.86 -14.99
C GLU A 202 -42.21 61.65 -14.10
N ASN A 203 -42.17 62.98 -14.17
CA ASN A 203 -43.18 63.84 -13.55
C ASN A 203 -44.12 64.34 -14.65
N GLY A 204 -45.17 63.57 -14.91
CA GLY A 204 -46.33 63.94 -15.74
C GLY A 204 -46.03 64.79 -16.98
N PHE A 205 -45.45 64.18 -18.03
CA PHE A 205 -45.27 64.70 -19.41
C PHE A 205 -43.88 65.24 -19.84
N VAL A 206 -42.83 65.17 -19.03
CA VAL A 206 -41.47 65.61 -19.47
C VAL A 206 -40.39 64.61 -19.04
N ILE A 207 -39.53 64.21 -19.98
CA ILE A 207 -38.29 63.49 -19.68
C ILE A 207 -37.20 64.53 -19.41
N LEU A 208 -36.67 64.58 -18.18
CA LEU A 208 -35.51 65.41 -17.86
C LEU A 208 -34.23 64.72 -18.32
N MET A 209 -33.31 65.47 -18.92
CA MET A 209 -31.95 65.03 -19.25
C MET A 209 -31.01 65.24 -18.05
N GLU A 210 -29.87 64.54 -18.05
CA GLU A 210 -28.83 64.58 -16.99
C GLU A 210 -28.28 65.99 -16.71
N ASN A 211 -28.39 66.92 -17.67
CA ASN A 211 -28.01 68.32 -17.55
C ASN A 211 -29.15 69.23 -17.02
N GLY A 212 -30.27 68.67 -16.56
CA GLY A 212 -31.43 69.40 -16.06
C GLY A 212 -32.33 69.99 -17.14
N PHE A 213 -32.08 69.73 -18.42
CA PHE A 213 -32.93 70.20 -19.52
C PHE A 213 -34.06 69.22 -19.82
N ALA A 214 -35.22 69.75 -20.20
CA ALA A 214 -36.39 68.97 -20.58
C ALA A 214 -36.31 68.49 -22.05
N LEU A 215 -36.51 67.19 -22.27
CA LEU A 215 -36.76 66.60 -23.58
C LEU A 215 -38.27 66.69 -23.83
N LEU A 216 -38.69 67.78 -24.48
CA LEU A 216 -40.05 67.95 -24.95
C LEU A 216 -40.27 67.10 -26.21
N ARG A 217 -41.38 66.37 -26.28
CA ARG A 217 -41.84 65.71 -27.51
C ARG A 217 -42.68 66.66 -28.34
#